data_AF-A0A7J6KSB1-F1
#
_entry.id   AF-A0A7J6KSB1-F1
#
_cell.length_a   1.000
_cell.length_b   1.000
_cell.length_c   1.000
_cell.angle_alpha   90.00
_cell.angle_beta   90.00
_cell.angle_gamma   90.00
#
_symmetry.space_group_name_H-M   'P 1'
#
loop_
_entity.id
_entity.type
_entity.pdbx_description
1 polymer ?
#
loop_
_entity_poly.entity_id
_entity_poly.type
_entity_poly.pdbx_seq_one_letter_code
_entity_poly.pdbx_strand_id
1 'polypeptide(L)'
;MSRRQEFLTYEGLRLDGRRPNEIRYLTLKIGDAPNADGSATLQQGLTKVVAHVFGPRPLQAASTGRASGNSSKAGEAIVNVVYRTASFATIDRKRRTTGDRNSTERQLWLQRTIQDAEVDIFRLLHIAGDAEMGSQMLLVGASSVRSQLTYWLADLIMWYGFPRSCIDVNLTILQEDGSALAACTNAAAAALVDAGIPIKDMFGACTVGLVNNQRPVVDINHAEAQGCGGAMVTVAVYQRRKEDAK
;
A
#
# COMPACT_ATOMS: atom_id res chain seq x y z
N MET A 1 -31.56 -10.46 17.38
CA MET A 1 -30.41 -11.25 17.88
C MET A 1 -29.34 -11.25 16.80
N SER A 2 -28.26 -10.48 16.97
CA SER A 2 -27.15 -10.48 16.00
C SER A 2 -26.42 -11.82 16.10
N ARG A 3 -26.48 -12.64 15.04
CA ARG A 3 -25.83 -13.94 14.97
C ARG A 3 -24.32 -13.68 14.99
N ARG A 4 -23.63 -14.03 16.08
CA ARG A 4 -22.15 -14.00 16.11
C ARG A 4 -21.67 -14.98 15.03
N GLN A 5 -21.18 -14.44 13.92
CA GLN A 5 -20.57 -15.27 12.88
C GLN A 5 -19.24 -15.79 13.41
N GLU A 6 -19.12 -17.10 13.49
CA GLU A 6 -17.85 -17.75 13.81
C GLU A 6 -16.99 -17.76 12.53
N PHE A 7 -15.98 -16.91 12.49
CA PHE A 7 -15.07 -16.78 11.34
C PHE A 7 -14.07 -17.94 11.23
N LEU A 8 -13.83 -18.66 12.32
CA LEU A 8 -13.07 -19.90 12.35
C LEU A 8 -13.94 -21.01 12.92
N THR A 9 -13.95 -22.13 12.23
CA THR A 9 -14.50 -23.40 12.74
C THR A 9 -13.59 -23.98 13.82
N TYR A 10 -14.13 -24.89 14.63
CA TYR A 10 -13.34 -25.63 15.64
C TYR A 10 -12.17 -26.41 15.01
N GLU A 11 -12.32 -26.84 13.76
CA GLU A 11 -11.29 -27.52 12.96
C GLU A 11 -10.19 -26.58 12.45
N GLY A 12 -10.30 -25.28 12.69
CA GLY A 12 -9.32 -24.28 12.28
C GLY A 12 -9.46 -23.84 10.82
N LEU A 13 -10.55 -24.20 10.14
CA LEU A 13 -10.87 -23.75 8.79
C LEU A 13 -11.64 -22.43 8.83
N ARG A 14 -11.36 -21.57 7.86
CA ARG A 14 -12.07 -20.31 7.63
C ARG A 14 -13.43 -20.55 6.93
N LEU A 15 -14.22 -19.48 6.80
CA LEU A 15 -15.49 -19.47 6.07
C LEU A 15 -15.38 -19.92 4.60
N ASP A 16 -14.22 -19.71 3.99
CA ASP A 16 -13.91 -20.08 2.61
C ASP A 16 -13.18 -21.44 2.49
N GLY A 17 -12.97 -22.14 3.61
CA GLY A 17 -12.26 -23.42 3.66
C GLY A 17 -10.74 -23.33 3.67
N ARG A 18 -10.15 -22.13 3.64
CA ARG A 18 -8.69 -21.95 3.72
C ARG A 18 -8.16 -22.14 5.14
N ARG A 19 -6.86 -22.43 5.25
CA ARG A 19 -6.13 -22.39 6.53
C ARG A 19 -5.75 -20.96 6.93
N PRO A 20 -5.49 -20.65 8.20
CA PRO A 20 -5.08 -19.30 8.65
C PRO A 20 -3.79 -18.77 7.99
N ASN A 21 -2.91 -19.65 7.53
CA ASN A 21 -1.62 -19.29 6.92
C ASN A 21 -1.65 -19.34 5.39
N GLU A 22 -2.83 -19.52 4.79
CA GLU A 22 -2.98 -19.73 3.36
C GLU A 22 -3.53 -18.47 2.66
N ILE A 23 -2.84 -18.04 1.61
CA ILE A 23 -3.24 -16.92 0.75
C ILE A 23 -4.32 -17.34 -0.24
N ARG A 24 -5.09 -16.38 -0.78
CA ARG A 24 -6.02 -16.66 -1.87
C ARG A 24 -5.29 -16.96 -3.17
N TYR A 25 -6.03 -17.53 -4.10
CA TYR A 25 -5.57 -17.69 -5.47
C TYR A 25 -5.15 -16.35 -6.07
N LEU A 26 -3.92 -16.28 -6.59
CA LEU A 26 -3.34 -15.10 -7.21
C LEU A 26 -3.20 -15.34 -8.72
N THR A 27 -3.72 -14.41 -9.52
CA THR A 27 -3.48 -14.34 -10.96
C THR A 27 -2.95 -12.97 -11.30
N LEU A 28 -1.83 -12.94 -12.01
CA LEU A 28 -1.25 -11.71 -12.54
C LEU A 28 -1.23 -11.82 -14.07
N LYS A 29 -1.77 -10.81 -14.75
CA LYS A 29 -1.59 -10.63 -16.19
C LYS A 29 -0.92 -9.30 -16.43
N ILE A 30 0.12 -9.29 -17.24
CA ILE A 30 0.91 -8.12 -17.57
C ILE A 30 0.61 -7.74 -19.04
N GLY A 31 0.63 -6.46 -19.38
CA GLY A 31 0.37 -5.99 -20.75
C GLY A 31 -1.09 -6.03 -21.19
N ASP A 32 -2.04 -5.73 -20.28
CA ASP A 32 -3.49 -5.76 -20.58
C ASP A 32 -3.99 -4.51 -21.34
N ALA A 33 -3.30 -3.38 -21.24
CA ALA A 33 -3.73 -2.12 -21.83
C ALA A 33 -2.63 -1.49 -22.70
N PRO A 34 -2.83 -1.39 -24.04
CA PRO A 34 -1.82 -0.84 -24.95
C PRO A 34 -1.66 0.69 -24.86
N ASN A 35 -2.60 1.38 -24.21
CA ASN A 35 -2.57 2.84 -24.07
C ASN A 35 -1.66 3.31 -22.92
N ALA A 36 -1.23 2.39 -22.06
CA ALA A 36 -0.31 2.68 -20.95
C ALA A 36 1.08 2.14 -21.31
N ASP A 37 2.12 2.82 -20.86
CA ASP A 37 3.51 2.37 -21.08
C ASP A 37 3.79 1.05 -20.34
N GLY A 38 3.13 0.87 -19.19
CA GLY A 38 3.04 -0.43 -18.51
C GLY A 38 1.66 -0.66 -17.93
N SER A 39 1.22 -1.91 -17.95
CA SER A 39 -0.08 -2.30 -17.42
C SER A 39 -0.04 -3.67 -16.76
N ALA A 40 -0.77 -3.82 -15.66
CA ALA A 40 -0.92 -5.10 -15.00
C ALA A 40 -2.33 -5.24 -14.42
N THR A 41 -2.89 -6.43 -14.53
CA THR A 41 -4.10 -6.82 -13.81
C THR A 41 -3.76 -7.91 -12.82
N LEU A 42 -4.06 -7.65 -11.55
CA LEU A 42 -3.91 -8.59 -10.47
C LEU A 42 -5.29 -9.00 -9.98
N GLN A 43 -5.49 -10.29 -9.83
CA GLN A 43 -6.64 -10.87 -9.16
C GLN A 43 -6.14 -11.68 -7.95
N GLN A 44 -6.53 -11.24 -6.76
CA GLN A 44 -6.27 -11.90 -5.49
C GLN A 44 -7.59 -12.36 -4.88
N GLY A 45 -7.92 -13.63 -5.12
CA GLY A 45 -9.26 -14.17 -4.87
C GLY A 45 -10.30 -13.43 -5.70
N LEU A 46 -11.17 -12.69 -5.02
CA LEU A 46 -12.18 -11.83 -5.63
C LEU A 46 -11.73 -10.37 -5.77
N THR A 47 -10.66 -9.97 -5.10
CA THR A 47 -10.12 -8.60 -5.23
C THR A 47 -9.42 -8.48 -6.57
N LYS A 48 -9.94 -7.62 -7.45
CA LYS A 48 -9.39 -7.39 -8.79
C LYS A 48 -8.94 -5.95 -8.93
N VAL A 49 -7.66 -5.77 -9.25
CA VAL A 49 -7.02 -4.47 -9.40
C VAL A 49 -6.38 -4.37 -10.77
N VAL A 50 -6.57 -3.23 -11.40
CA VAL A 50 -5.90 -2.85 -12.65
C VAL A 50 -4.94 -1.71 -12.35
N ALA A 51 -3.70 -1.87 -12.75
CA ALA A 51 -2.64 -0.88 -12.65
C ALA A 51 -2.23 -0.42 -14.04
N HIS A 52 -2.14 0.90 -14.21
CA HIS A 52 -1.58 1.53 -15.39
C HIS A 52 -0.46 2.46 -14.95
N VAL A 53 0.69 2.32 -15.59
CA VAL A 53 1.85 3.19 -15.41
C VAL A 53 2.02 3.98 -16.69
N PHE A 54 2.09 5.30 -16.52
CA PHE A 54 2.51 6.22 -17.55
C PHE A 54 3.92 6.63 -17.19
N GLY A 55 4.82 6.40 -18.13
CA GLY A 55 6.27 6.38 -17.96
C GLY A 55 6.85 7.70 -17.47
N PRO A 56 8.19 7.79 -17.39
CA PRO A 56 8.86 8.97 -16.91
C PRO A 56 8.67 10.12 -17.91
N ARG A 57 7.68 10.98 -17.66
CA ARG A 57 7.45 12.21 -18.42
C ARG A 57 8.31 13.31 -17.83
N PRO A 58 8.91 14.20 -18.63
CA PRO A 58 9.60 15.36 -18.09
C PRO A 58 8.61 16.19 -17.27
N LEU A 59 9.01 16.57 -16.05
CA LEU A 59 8.24 17.52 -15.24
C LEU A 59 8.15 18.81 -16.05
N GLN A 60 6.97 19.07 -16.62
CA GLN A 60 6.71 20.36 -17.25
C GLN A 60 6.83 21.41 -16.16
N ALA A 61 7.88 22.22 -16.23
CA ALA A 61 7.96 23.43 -15.43
C ALA A 61 6.70 24.22 -15.75
N ALA A 62 5.86 24.46 -14.74
CA ALA A 62 4.65 25.25 -14.91
C ALA A 62 5.06 26.64 -15.43
N SER A 63 5.07 26.80 -16.74
CA SER A 63 5.18 28.08 -17.41
C SER A 63 3.87 28.80 -17.11
N THR A 64 3.99 30.02 -16.58
CA THR A 64 2.93 30.97 -16.19
C THR A 64 2.37 30.81 -14.77
N GLY A 65 2.95 31.61 -13.86
CA GLY A 65 2.25 32.40 -12.86
C GLY A 65 1.30 31.70 -11.89
N ARG A 66 1.72 31.66 -10.61
CA ARG A 66 0.96 31.32 -9.38
C ARG A 66 0.92 29.83 -8.99
N ALA A 67 1.82 29.44 -8.11
CA ALA A 67 1.64 28.39 -7.11
C ALA A 67 2.75 28.56 -6.04
N SER A 68 2.56 29.36 -4.99
CA SER A 68 1.98 28.95 -3.70
C SER A 68 2.29 27.48 -3.33
N GLY A 69 3.39 27.31 -2.58
CA GLY A 69 3.42 26.39 -1.44
C GLY A 69 3.58 24.89 -1.72
N ASN A 70 4.62 24.48 -2.43
CA ASN A 70 5.45 23.34 -2.00
C ASN A 70 6.70 23.26 -2.88
N SER A 71 7.83 23.64 -2.32
CA SER A 71 9.15 23.46 -2.91
C SER A 71 9.50 21.97 -2.96
N SER A 72 9.04 21.26 -4.00
CA SER A 72 9.73 20.04 -4.42
C SER A 72 11.17 20.45 -4.72
N LYS A 73 12.14 19.87 -4.00
CA LYS A 73 13.57 20.16 -4.17
C LYS A 73 13.90 20.10 -5.67
N ALA A 74 14.47 21.18 -6.19
CA ALA A 74 14.72 21.33 -7.62
C ALA A 74 15.56 20.14 -8.13
N GLY A 75 14.98 19.27 -8.96
CA GLY A 75 15.67 18.12 -9.53
C GLY A 75 15.10 16.75 -9.14
N GLU A 76 14.28 16.68 -8.10
CA GLU A 76 13.72 15.41 -7.63
C GLU A 76 12.63 14.90 -8.58
N ALA A 77 12.65 13.59 -8.83
CA ALA A 77 11.64 12.92 -9.62
C ALA A 77 10.46 12.50 -8.72
N ILE A 78 9.25 12.59 -9.27
CA ILE A 78 8.02 12.54 -8.51
C ILE A 78 7.19 11.35 -8.98
N VAL A 79 6.70 10.53 -8.03
CA VAL A 79 5.62 9.56 -8.31
C VAL A 79 4.30 10.17 -7.94
N ASN A 80 3.37 10.18 -8.87
CA ASN A 80 1.97 10.50 -8.60
C ASN A 80 1.15 9.21 -8.64
N VAL A 81 0.64 8.79 -7.49
CA VAL A 81 -0.19 7.58 -7.38
C VAL A 81 -1.64 7.96 -7.24
N VAL A 82 -2.46 7.64 -8.23
CA VAL A 82 -3.91 7.82 -8.18
C VAL A 82 -4.56 6.49 -7.85
N TYR A 83 -5.15 6.41 -6.67
CA TYR A 83 -5.94 5.27 -6.23
C TYR A 83 -7.43 5.56 -6.42
N ARG A 84 -8.12 4.70 -7.16
CA ARG A 84 -9.58 4.78 -7.39
C ARG A 84 -10.23 3.44 -7.12
N THR A 85 -11.28 3.46 -6.33
CA THR A 85 -12.21 2.33 -6.22
C THR A 85 -13.37 2.57 -7.20
N ALA A 86 -13.65 1.62 -8.08
CA ALA A 86 -14.82 1.72 -8.96
C ALA A 86 -16.10 1.72 -8.12
N SER A 87 -17.13 2.45 -8.56
CA SER A 87 -18.38 2.60 -7.81
C SER A 87 -19.18 1.30 -7.65
N PHE A 88 -18.82 0.26 -8.40
CA PHE A 88 -19.39 -1.08 -8.35
C PHE A 88 -18.44 -2.10 -7.71
N ALA A 89 -17.24 -1.68 -7.26
CA ALA A 89 -16.25 -2.60 -6.71
C ALA A 89 -16.61 -3.12 -5.32
N THR A 90 -17.33 -2.32 -4.54
CA THR A 90 -17.81 -2.68 -3.20
C THR A 90 -19.26 -3.13 -3.26
N ILE A 91 -19.62 -4.09 -2.39
CA ILE A 91 -20.99 -4.61 -2.24
C ILE A 91 -21.96 -3.47 -1.87
N ASP A 92 -21.50 -2.55 -1.01
CA ASP A 92 -22.19 -1.29 -0.72
C ASP A 92 -21.67 -0.18 -1.64
N ARG A 93 -22.56 0.56 -2.30
CA ARG A 93 -22.15 1.71 -3.13
C ARG A 93 -21.59 2.83 -2.25
N LYS A 94 -20.26 2.94 -2.19
CA LYS A 94 -19.58 4.05 -1.50
C LYS A 94 -19.85 5.35 -2.26
N ARG A 95 -20.60 6.29 -1.67
CA ARG A 95 -20.68 7.68 -2.19
C ARG A 95 -19.27 8.26 -2.17
N ARG A 96 -18.87 8.93 -3.26
CA ARG A 96 -17.59 9.62 -3.36
C ARG A 96 -17.49 10.67 -2.25
N THR A 97 -16.76 10.38 -1.19
CA THR A 97 -16.36 11.36 -0.18
C THR A 97 -14.98 11.87 -0.54
N THR A 98 -14.92 13.14 -0.96
CA THR A 98 -13.66 13.85 -1.11
C THR A 98 -13.06 14.05 0.28
N GLY A 99 -12.04 13.26 0.60
CA GLY A 99 -11.27 13.38 1.85
C GLY A 99 -12.02 12.86 3.08
N ASP A 100 -11.72 11.62 3.48
CA ASP A 100 -12.28 11.03 4.69
C ASP A 100 -11.67 11.70 5.93
N ARG A 101 -12.32 12.74 6.47
CA ARG A 101 -11.92 13.45 7.71
C ARG A 101 -11.68 12.50 8.89
N ASN A 102 -12.45 11.42 8.96
CA ASN A 102 -12.31 10.37 9.98
C ASN A 102 -10.99 9.58 9.90
N SER A 103 -10.36 9.53 8.73
CA SER A 103 -9.04 8.91 8.56
C SER A 103 -7.93 9.84 9.04
N THR A 104 -8.05 11.14 8.75
CA THR A 104 -7.14 12.19 9.23
C THR A 104 -7.21 12.38 10.75
N GLU A 105 -8.40 12.29 11.35
CA GLU A 105 -8.56 12.42 12.81
C GLU A 105 -7.96 11.21 13.56
N ARG A 106 -8.20 9.98 13.09
CA ARG A 106 -7.56 8.78 13.66
C ARG A 106 -6.04 8.78 13.49
N GLN A 107 -5.55 9.34 12.39
CA GLN A 107 -4.13 9.54 12.12
C GLN A 107 -3.48 10.46 13.18
N LEU A 108 -4.11 11.58 13.51
CA LEU A 108 -3.61 12.50 14.55
C LEU A 108 -3.47 11.81 15.91
N TRP A 109 -4.39 10.90 16.25
CA TRP A 109 -4.30 10.10 17.46
C TRP A 109 -3.17 9.07 17.39
N LEU A 110 -3.03 8.33 16.29
CA LEU A 110 -1.96 7.34 16.14
C LEU A 110 -0.57 7.98 16.12
N GLN A 111 -0.40 9.10 15.42
CA GLN A 111 0.87 9.84 15.41
C GLN A 111 1.24 10.35 16.80
N ARG A 112 0.28 10.88 17.58
CA ARG A 112 0.52 11.26 18.97
C ARG A 112 0.91 10.07 19.82
N THR A 113 0.20 8.94 19.73
CA THR A 113 0.51 7.76 20.54
C THR A 113 1.88 7.14 20.21
N ILE A 114 2.29 7.16 18.94
CA ILE A 114 3.62 6.65 18.54
C ILE A 114 4.70 7.63 18.96
N GLN A 115 4.49 8.93 18.79
CA GLN A 115 5.43 9.96 19.23
C GLN A 115 5.62 9.94 20.76
N ASP A 116 4.54 9.74 21.51
CA ASP A 116 4.59 9.58 22.96
C ASP A 116 5.33 8.28 23.35
N ALA A 117 5.11 7.18 22.61
CA ALA A 117 5.77 5.89 22.86
C ALA A 117 7.28 5.90 22.49
N GLU A 118 7.69 6.63 21.45
CA GLU A 118 9.11 6.78 21.09
C GLU A 118 9.91 7.52 22.17
N VAL A 119 9.32 8.54 22.81
CA VAL A 119 9.99 9.27 23.90
C VAL A 119 10.20 8.38 25.13
N ASP A 120 9.30 7.43 25.41
CA ASP A 120 9.45 6.48 26.52
C ASP A 120 10.47 5.38 26.23
N ILE A 121 10.55 4.87 24.99
CA ILE A 121 11.55 3.87 24.59
C ILE A 121 12.97 4.47 24.60
N PHE A 122 13.14 5.73 24.15
CA PHE A 122 14.43 6.43 24.20
C PHE A 122 14.86 6.83 25.62
N ARG A 123 13.92 7.02 26.56
CA ARG A 123 14.25 7.24 27.98
C ARG A 123 14.68 5.98 28.71
N LEU A 124 14.18 4.80 28.31
CA LEU A 124 14.52 3.52 28.93
C LEU A 124 15.85 2.94 28.44
N LEU A 125 16.27 3.26 27.20
CA LEU A 125 17.54 2.81 26.64
C LEU A 125 18.64 3.89 26.77
N HIS A 126 19.05 4.17 28.01
CA HIS A 126 20.31 4.84 28.29
C HIS A 126 21.43 3.80 28.17
N ILE A 127 22.05 3.63 26.98
CA ILE A 127 23.42 3.13 26.70
C ILE A 127 23.52 2.69 25.22
N ALA A 128 24.63 3.12 24.59
CA ALA A 128 25.16 2.76 23.27
C ALA A 128 24.39 3.35 22.08
N GLY A 129 24.96 4.19 21.22
CA GLY A 129 26.32 4.26 20.75
C GLY A 129 26.23 4.35 19.23
N ASP A 130 26.85 5.38 18.65
CA ASP A 130 26.92 5.77 17.24
C ASP A 130 26.59 4.67 16.22
N ALA A 131 25.31 4.59 15.89
CA ALA A 131 24.83 4.03 14.64
C ALA A 131 23.73 4.97 14.15
N GLU A 132 24.11 5.91 13.27
CA GLU A 132 23.19 6.58 12.35
C GLU A 132 22.63 5.55 11.36
N MET A 133 21.98 4.52 11.88
CA MET A 133 21.19 3.57 11.14
C MET A 133 19.92 4.31 10.77
N GLY A 134 19.88 4.75 9.52
CA GLY A 134 18.77 5.45 8.88
C GLY A 134 17.44 5.00 9.44
N SER A 135 16.93 5.81 10.36
CA SER A 135 15.58 5.80 10.89
C SER A 135 14.64 6.27 9.78
N GLN A 136 14.57 5.47 8.71
CA GLN A 136 13.45 5.45 7.78
C GLN A 136 12.52 4.30 8.15
N MET A 137 12.27 4.10 9.44
CA MET A 137 10.97 3.59 9.86
C MET A 137 10.04 4.80 9.97
N LEU A 138 9.75 5.40 8.82
CA LEU A 138 8.66 6.37 8.71
C LEU A 138 7.38 5.54 8.82
N LEU A 139 6.97 5.28 10.05
CA LEU A 139 5.70 4.70 10.42
C LEU A 139 4.66 5.75 10.06
N VAL A 140 4.32 5.81 8.76
CA VAL A 140 3.30 6.72 8.24
C VAL A 140 1.95 6.23 8.77
N GLY A 141 1.65 6.65 10.00
CA GLY A 141 0.36 6.50 10.64
C GLY A 141 -0.72 6.98 9.68
N ALA A 142 -1.55 6.04 9.22
CA ALA A 142 -2.79 6.20 8.46
C ALA A 142 -2.89 7.42 7.52
N SER A 143 -1.83 7.75 6.78
CA SER A 143 -1.97 8.65 5.65
C SER A 143 -2.82 7.95 4.60
N SER A 144 -3.68 8.68 3.90
CA SER A 144 -4.52 8.17 2.80
C SER A 144 -3.84 7.03 2.03
N VAL A 145 -4.54 5.95 1.68
CA VAL A 145 -3.98 4.80 0.95
C VAL A 145 -3.05 5.23 -0.20
N ARG A 146 -3.39 6.35 -0.85
CA ARG A 146 -2.56 7.05 -1.82
C ARG A 146 -1.15 7.38 -1.32
N SER A 147 -0.98 8.08 -0.20
CA SER A 147 0.34 8.49 0.29
C SER A 147 1.18 7.33 0.80
N GLN A 148 0.56 6.27 1.36
CA GLN A 148 1.27 5.03 1.68
C GLN A 148 1.83 4.37 0.43
N LEU A 149 1.00 4.24 -0.62
CA LEU A 149 1.44 3.69 -1.91
C LEU A 149 2.50 4.58 -2.58
N THR A 150 2.36 5.90 -2.54
CA THR A 150 3.37 6.82 -3.07
C THR A 150 4.72 6.63 -2.37
N TYR A 151 4.72 6.50 -1.05
CA TYR A 151 5.96 6.29 -0.29
C TYR A 151 6.61 4.95 -0.65
N TRP A 152 5.85 3.86 -0.69
CA TRP A 152 6.37 2.54 -1.04
C TRP A 152 6.92 2.48 -2.47
N LEU A 153 6.19 3.05 -3.44
CA LEU A 153 6.64 3.07 -4.83
C LEU A 153 7.83 4.01 -5.03
N ALA A 154 7.90 5.13 -4.29
CA ALA A 154 9.05 6.01 -4.34
C ALA A 154 10.31 5.36 -3.77
N ASP A 155 10.22 4.54 -2.72
CA ASP A 155 11.38 3.77 -2.27
C ASP A 155 11.79 2.68 -3.26
N LEU A 156 10.84 2.09 -3.98
CA LEU A 156 11.12 1.00 -4.94
C LEU A 156 11.86 1.46 -6.20
N ILE A 157 11.51 2.63 -6.72
CA ILE A 157 12.00 3.12 -8.02
C ILE A 157 13.45 3.62 -7.88
N MET A 158 14.31 3.22 -8.81
CA MET A 158 15.68 3.73 -8.88
C MET A 158 15.73 5.11 -9.54
N TRP A 159 15.68 6.16 -8.72
CA TRP A 159 15.63 7.55 -9.19
C TRP A 159 16.89 8.08 -9.88
N TYR A 160 18.03 7.42 -9.70
CA TYR A 160 19.31 7.85 -10.26
C TYR A 160 19.27 7.99 -11.79
N GLY A 161 18.44 7.20 -12.47
CA GLY A 161 18.30 7.21 -13.93
C GLY A 161 17.42 8.34 -14.50
N PHE A 162 16.65 9.06 -13.67
CA PHE A 162 15.65 10.00 -14.18
C PHE A 162 15.57 11.29 -13.35
N PRO A 163 16.43 12.29 -13.60
CA PRO A 163 16.27 13.60 -12.99
C PRO A 163 15.08 14.35 -13.60
N ARG A 164 14.31 15.08 -12.78
CA ARG A 164 13.18 15.91 -13.22
C ARG A 164 12.07 15.18 -14.00
N SER A 165 11.82 13.93 -13.70
CA SER A 165 10.74 13.14 -14.31
C SER A 165 9.55 12.94 -13.36
N CYS A 166 8.37 12.81 -13.94
CA CYS A 166 7.14 12.42 -13.28
C CYS A 166 6.72 11.05 -13.78
N ILE A 167 6.41 10.14 -12.86
CA ILE A 167 5.82 8.84 -13.16
C ILE A 167 4.41 8.85 -12.58
N ASP A 168 3.41 8.59 -13.43
CA ASP A 168 2.01 8.55 -13.01
C ASP A 168 1.52 7.12 -12.94
N VAL A 169 1.14 6.68 -11.75
CA VAL A 169 0.62 5.33 -11.48
C VAL A 169 -0.86 5.43 -11.17
N ASN A 170 -1.70 4.91 -12.06
CA ASN A 170 -3.15 4.87 -11.91
C ASN A 170 -3.58 3.45 -11.50
N LEU A 171 -4.13 3.33 -10.29
CA LEU A 171 -4.66 2.08 -9.74
C LEU A 171 -6.17 2.16 -9.67
N THR A 172 -6.85 1.22 -10.31
CA THR A 172 -8.31 1.10 -10.29
C THR A 172 -8.71 -0.26 -9.75
N ILE A 173 -9.40 -0.27 -8.61
CA ILE A 173 -10.02 -1.48 -8.07
C ILE A 173 -11.34 -1.71 -8.80
N LEU A 174 -11.45 -2.86 -9.46
CA LEU A 174 -12.66 -3.30 -10.14
C LEU A 174 -13.59 -4.06 -9.20
N GLN A 175 -13.03 -4.83 -8.28
CA GLN A 175 -13.76 -5.60 -7.28
C GLN A 175 -12.94 -5.64 -5.99
N GLU A 176 -13.59 -5.39 -4.86
CA GLU A 176 -12.95 -5.28 -3.54
C GLU A 176 -13.48 -6.36 -2.60
N ASP A 177 -12.61 -7.31 -2.23
CA ASP A 177 -12.88 -8.38 -1.26
C ASP A 177 -11.80 -8.42 -0.17
N GLY A 178 -11.43 -7.27 0.40
CA GLY A 178 -10.34 -7.19 1.38
C GLY A 178 -8.93 -7.25 0.75
N SER A 179 -7.90 -7.04 1.57
CA SER A 179 -6.48 -6.93 1.15
C SER A 179 -6.23 -5.95 -0.01
N ALA A 180 -7.07 -4.91 -0.18
CA ALA A 180 -7.01 -3.99 -1.32
C ALA A 180 -5.66 -3.28 -1.47
N LEU A 181 -5.08 -2.84 -0.36
CA LEU A 181 -3.79 -2.15 -0.35
C LEU A 181 -2.65 -3.07 -0.81
N ALA A 182 -2.59 -4.29 -0.27
CA ALA A 182 -1.60 -5.29 -0.66
C ALA A 182 -1.71 -5.65 -2.16
N ALA A 183 -2.94 -5.90 -2.63
CA ALA A 183 -3.21 -6.18 -4.03
C ALA A 183 -2.76 -5.02 -4.94
N CYS A 184 -3.02 -3.78 -4.52
CA CYS A 184 -2.59 -2.58 -5.24
C CYS A 184 -1.07 -2.46 -5.34
N THR A 185 -0.33 -2.75 -4.26
CA THR A 185 1.13 -2.70 -4.26
C THR A 185 1.72 -3.74 -5.22
N ASN A 186 1.21 -4.98 -5.19
CA ASN A 186 1.67 -6.05 -6.07
C ASN A 186 1.36 -5.73 -7.54
N ALA A 187 0.17 -5.20 -7.83
CA ALA A 187 -0.23 -4.79 -9.18
C ALA A 187 0.62 -3.61 -9.70
N ALA A 188 0.88 -2.62 -8.85
CA ALA A 188 1.71 -1.47 -9.20
C ALA A 188 3.14 -1.89 -9.53
N ALA A 189 3.75 -2.77 -8.72
CA ALA A 189 5.09 -3.29 -8.98
C ALA A 189 5.16 -4.01 -10.33
N ALA A 190 4.20 -4.87 -10.63
CA ALA A 190 4.12 -5.56 -11.92
C ALA A 190 3.97 -4.60 -13.10
N ALA A 191 3.16 -3.54 -12.96
CA ALA A 191 2.99 -2.54 -14.02
C ALA A 191 4.25 -1.66 -14.21
N LEU A 192 5.05 -1.42 -13.16
CA LEU A 192 6.34 -0.74 -13.27
C LEU A 192 7.37 -1.59 -14.03
N VAL A 193 7.37 -2.91 -13.79
CA VAL A 193 8.22 -3.86 -14.55
C VAL A 193 7.84 -3.86 -16.02
N ASP A 194 6.55 -3.89 -16.34
CA ASP A 194 6.05 -3.85 -17.72
C ASP A 194 6.44 -2.56 -18.44
N ALA A 195 6.37 -1.43 -17.74
CA ALA A 195 6.80 -0.12 -18.26
C ALA A 195 8.31 -0.02 -18.51
N GLY A 196 9.10 -1.03 -18.13
CA GLY A 196 10.55 -1.00 -18.23
C GLY A 196 11.22 0.01 -17.29
N ILE A 197 10.53 0.42 -16.22
CA ILE A 197 11.10 1.34 -15.23
C ILE A 197 11.99 0.52 -14.28
N PRO A 198 13.26 0.90 -14.08
CA PRO A 198 14.16 0.20 -13.18
C PRO A 198 13.66 0.30 -11.73
N ILE A 199 13.31 -0.86 -11.18
CA ILE A 199 12.92 -1.05 -9.78
C ILE A 199 14.01 -1.81 -9.02
N LYS A 200 14.11 -1.60 -7.71
CA LYS A 200 15.03 -2.35 -6.83
C LYS A 200 14.76 -3.86 -6.85
N ASP A 201 13.50 -4.24 -6.61
CA ASP A 201 13.03 -5.63 -6.61
C ASP A 201 11.50 -5.68 -6.69
N MET A 202 10.90 -6.86 -6.88
CA MET A 202 9.45 -7.04 -6.85
C MET A 202 8.91 -7.07 -5.41
N PHE A 203 7.77 -6.42 -5.17
CA PHE A 203 7.09 -6.49 -3.87
C PHE A 203 6.30 -7.79 -3.71
N GLY A 204 6.38 -8.38 -2.52
CA GLY A 204 5.41 -9.32 -1.97
C GLY A 204 4.62 -8.67 -0.84
N ALA A 205 3.42 -8.18 -1.14
CA ALA A 205 2.54 -7.57 -0.15
C ALA A 205 1.38 -8.48 0.22
N CYS A 206 1.08 -8.57 1.52
CA CYS A 206 -0.05 -9.29 2.09
C CYS A 206 -0.60 -8.54 3.31
N THR A 207 -1.91 -8.61 3.50
CA THR A 207 -2.57 -8.06 4.69
C THR A 207 -2.83 -9.20 5.67
N VAL A 208 -2.48 -9.01 6.94
CA VAL A 208 -2.72 -9.93 8.04
C VAL A 208 -3.66 -9.29 9.03
N GLY A 209 -4.65 -10.06 9.51
CA GLY A 209 -5.66 -9.60 10.45
C GLY A 209 -5.76 -10.49 11.66
N LEU A 210 -6.14 -9.91 12.79
CA LEU A 210 -6.41 -10.67 13.99
C LEU A 210 -7.91 -10.95 14.09
N VAL A 211 -8.31 -12.18 13.74
CA VAL A 211 -9.71 -12.61 13.82
C VAL A 211 -10.01 -13.02 15.27
N ASN A 212 -11.09 -12.48 15.84
CA ASN A 212 -11.56 -12.75 17.21
C ASN A 212 -10.50 -12.55 18.32
N ASN A 213 -9.53 -11.65 18.11
CA ASN A 213 -8.44 -11.37 19.05
C ASN A 213 -7.58 -12.59 19.48
N GLN A 214 -7.61 -13.68 18.73
CA GLN A 214 -6.95 -14.94 19.14
C GLN A 214 -5.99 -15.49 18.12
N ARG A 215 -6.28 -15.40 16.82
CA ARG A 215 -5.43 -16.02 15.78
C ARG A 215 -5.15 -15.04 14.63
N PRO A 216 -3.87 -14.83 14.28
CA PRO A 216 -3.52 -14.07 13.08
C PRO A 216 -3.90 -14.88 11.85
N VAL A 217 -4.49 -14.20 10.88
CA VAL A 217 -5.01 -14.76 9.65
C VAL A 217 -4.42 -13.98 8.50
N VAL A 218 -3.72 -14.67 7.60
CA VAL A 218 -3.08 -14.08 6.42
C VAL A 218 -4.12 -13.93 5.31
N ASP A 219 -4.09 -12.80 4.61
CA ASP A 219 -4.96 -12.50 3.47
C ASP A 219 -6.47 -12.54 3.79
N ILE A 220 -6.89 -11.49 4.51
CA ILE A 220 -8.22 -11.29 5.10
C ILE A 220 -9.28 -10.98 4.04
N ASN A 221 -10.43 -11.67 4.07
CA ASN A 221 -11.55 -11.37 3.15
C ASN A 221 -12.41 -10.20 3.67
N HIS A 222 -13.34 -9.69 2.87
CA HIS A 222 -14.17 -8.56 3.30
C HIS A 222 -14.98 -8.87 4.58
N ALA A 223 -15.51 -10.09 4.71
CA ALA A 223 -16.27 -10.51 5.89
C ALA A 223 -15.40 -10.58 7.16
N GLU A 224 -14.21 -11.18 7.05
CA GLU A 224 -13.21 -11.26 8.10
C GLU A 224 -12.70 -9.88 8.48
N ALA A 225 -12.54 -8.95 7.52
CA ALA A 225 -12.12 -7.58 7.79
C ALA A 225 -13.15 -6.83 8.65
N GLN A 226 -14.45 -7.07 8.44
CA GLN A 226 -15.51 -6.56 9.32
C GLN A 226 -15.47 -7.22 10.71
N GLY A 227 -15.11 -8.50 10.78
CA GLY A 227 -14.96 -9.26 12.03
C GLY A 227 -13.72 -8.95 12.86
N CYS A 228 -12.65 -8.42 12.25
CA CYS A 228 -11.36 -8.15 12.91
C CYS A 228 -11.36 -6.94 13.84
N GLY A 229 -12.47 -6.19 13.97
CA GLY A 229 -12.57 -5.05 14.90
C GLY A 229 -11.54 -3.93 14.68
N GLY A 230 -10.87 -3.89 13.52
CA GLY A 230 -9.85 -2.91 13.17
C GLY A 230 -8.39 -3.34 13.36
N ALA A 231 -8.10 -4.53 13.89
CA ALA A 231 -6.74 -5.04 14.04
C ALA A 231 -6.24 -5.70 12.74
N MET A 232 -5.80 -4.88 11.79
CA MET A 232 -5.22 -5.33 10.52
C MET A 232 -3.91 -4.62 10.21
N VAL A 233 -2.94 -5.37 9.70
CA VAL A 233 -1.61 -4.87 9.30
C VAL A 233 -1.36 -5.29 7.87
N THR A 234 -1.03 -4.34 7.01
CA THR A 234 -0.56 -4.66 5.65
C THR A 234 0.95 -4.55 5.62
N VAL A 235 1.60 -5.61 5.19
CA VAL A 235 3.05 -5.68 5.09
C VAL A 235 3.40 -5.85 3.62
N ALA A 236 4.34 -5.05 3.13
CA ALA A 236 5.00 -5.23 1.85
C ALA A 236 6.47 -5.53 2.11
N VAL A 237 6.94 -6.65 1.58
CA VAL A 237 8.34 -7.09 1.73
C VAL A 237 8.94 -7.21 0.34
N TYR A 238 10.20 -6.80 0.20
CA TYR A 238 11.03 -7.07 -0.97
C TYR A 238 12.42 -7.50 -0.49
N GLN A 239 13.14 -8.28 -1.30
CA GLN A 239 14.43 -8.80 -0.88
C GLN A 239 15.50 -7.72 -1.06
N ARG A 240 16.19 -7.35 0.02
CA ARG A 240 17.33 -6.44 -0.10
C ARG A 240 18.51 -7.20 -0.71
N ARG A 241 19.05 -6.71 -1.84
CA ARG A 241 20.33 -7.22 -2.36
C ARG A 241 21.46 -6.85 -1.38
N LYS A 242 22.36 -7.80 -1.14
CA LYS A 242 23.49 -7.65 -0.21
C LYS A 242 24.54 -6.61 -0.65
N GLU A 243 24.45 -6.10 -1.87
CA GLU A 243 25.43 -5.17 -2.45
C GLU A 243 25.28 -3.73 -1.92
N ASP A 244 24.10 -3.35 -1.40
CA ASP A 244 23.81 -2.02 -0.84
C ASP A 244 24.18 -1.88 0.65
N ALA A 245 24.99 -2.79 1.18
CA ALA A 245 25.41 -2.85 2.59
C ALA A 245 26.91 -2.57 2.79
N LYS A 246 27.57 -1.99 1.79
CA LYS A 246 28.97 -1.52 1.87
C LYS A 246 29.05 -0.01 1.73
#